data_AF-A0A7K3WXN0-F1
#
_entry.id   AF-A0A7K3WXN0-F1
#
_cell.length_a   1.000
_cell.length_b   1.000
_cell.length_c   1.000
_cell.angle_alpha   90.00
_cell.angle_beta   90.00
_cell.angle_gamma   90.00
#
_symmetry.space_group_name_H-M   'P 1'
#
loop_
_entity.id
_entity.type
_entity.pdbx_description
1 polymer ?
#
loop_
_entity_poly.entity_id
_entity_poly.type
_entity_poly.pdbx_seq_one_letter_code
_entity_poly.pdbx_strand_id
1 'polypeptide(L)'
;MKLFDKHKNQRTKQEIVKPSRAIQTFAYQTLAFFPTLGLTAILLTFSTLTSFGQIQTPKPPTFENNFPQPFTPNPNNNLTPNLKNQPAQNQLNQYQKDFQKQQNQRQELEAIYREISQPSKPTTTATVNYDLPSCASVQGASAYRYAFTEISKMAEGQKTFTLKEANFLVENAFYENQAQFEQFNKTIQQIGQFLTWKIEELNYDKNSNLAKNLILYRFISDTLEIKSKNLKHLPFKYDFDDYMANEDWTKMFVEKALATNSGQCHSLPLLYLILAEEIGAKAQLAYSPSHSYVKFQDDNDKWHNIELTNGMMSTDAFVLQSGYIKAEALQNKIYMQPLNQNELLSHVLFDLAKGYAVKYCYDSFVETIIEKALELDSNNINAHMVKSDYATMRFMYIQKQLNISPDNINQYPKAKKLLDDMYAQYAIVDNLGFEEMPAAAYEKWLGTLQEAKQKQESEQMTFKLNHEIELKK
;
A
#
# COMPACT_ATOMS: atom_id res chain seq x y z
N MET A 1 14.12 -58.07 45.32
CA MET A 1 15.31 -58.87 44.96
C MET A 1 15.36 -58.98 43.44
N LYS A 2 16.36 -58.32 42.84
CA LYS A 2 17.05 -58.54 41.54
C LYS A 2 16.23 -58.81 40.24
N LEU A 3 16.59 -58.37 39.03
CA LEU A 3 17.64 -57.54 38.41
C LEU A 3 17.30 -57.51 36.88
N PHE A 4 17.50 -56.35 36.23
CA PHE A 4 18.04 -56.09 34.87
C PHE A 4 17.31 -56.54 33.58
N ASP A 5 16.67 -55.57 32.92
CA ASP A 5 17.13 -54.81 31.73
C ASP A 5 17.85 -55.52 30.56
N LYS A 6 17.25 -55.42 29.34
CA LYS A 6 17.98 -55.05 28.10
C LYS A 6 17.05 -54.65 26.94
N HIS A 7 17.26 -53.43 26.44
CA HIS A 7 16.80 -52.83 25.18
C HIS A 7 16.87 -53.75 23.93
N LYS A 8 15.87 -53.62 23.03
CA LYS A 8 16.05 -53.07 21.66
C LYS A 8 14.73 -52.90 20.87
N ASN A 9 14.64 -51.73 20.24
CA ASN A 9 13.73 -51.32 19.16
C ASN A 9 13.49 -52.37 18.07
N GLN A 10 12.26 -52.45 17.54
CA GLN A 10 11.94 -52.11 16.14
C GLN A 10 10.45 -52.26 15.77
N ARG A 11 9.90 -51.15 15.23
CA ARG A 11 8.96 -51.04 14.09
C ARG A 11 7.61 -51.75 14.16
N THR A 12 6.60 -51.02 14.63
CA THR A 12 5.21 -51.17 14.15
C THR A 12 4.97 -50.24 12.96
N LYS A 13 4.56 -50.86 11.85
CA LYS A 13 4.12 -50.21 10.61
C LYS A 13 2.90 -49.33 10.90
N GLN A 14 3.00 -48.02 10.64
CA GLN A 14 1.83 -47.17 10.42
C GLN A 14 1.56 -47.10 8.92
N GLU A 15 0.36 -47.54 8.54
CA GLU A 15 -0.17 -47.45 7.19
C GLU A 15 -0.26 -45.99 6.77
N ILE A 16 0.38 -45.67 5.65
CA ILE A 16 0.26 -44.38 4.97
C ILE A 16 -1.10 -44.38 4.27
N VAL A 17 -2.10 -43.78 4.93
CA VAL A 17 -3.37 -43.42 4.29
C VAL A 17 -3.09 -42.24 3.36
N LYS A 18 -3.08 -42.49 2.04
CA LYS A 18 -3.05 -41.45 1.01
C LYS A 18 -4.37 -40.67 1.06
N PRO A 19 -4.36 -39.34 1.30
CA PRO A 19 -5.56 -38.54 1.07
C PRO A 19 -5.67 -38.26 -0.43
N SER A 20 -6.59 -38.94 -1.12
CA SER A 20 -7.09 -38.46 -2.42
C SER A 20 -8.07 -37.32 -2.14
N ARG A 21 -7.64 -36.07 -2.34
CA ARG A 21 -8.56 -34.95 -2.51
C ARG A 21 -8.26 -34.27 -3.84
N ALA A 22 -9.30 -34.21 -4.65
CA ALA A 22 -9.32 -33.50 -5.91
C ALA A 22 -8.94 -32.04 -5.67
N ILE A 23 -7.89 -31.62 -6.37
CA ILE A 23 -7.45 -30.23 -6.47
C ILE A 23 -8.56 -29.50 -7.24
N GLN A 24 -9.34 -28.68 -6.54
CA GLN A 24 -10.15 -27.66 -7.21
C GLN A 24 -9.23 -26.46 -7.49
N THR A 25 -8.62 -26.48 -8.68
CA THR A 25 -8.03 -25.29 -9.30
C THR A 25 -9.12 -24.26 -9.53
N PHE A 26 -9.16 -23.20 -8.73
CA PHE A 26 -9.97 -22.01 -8.99
C PHE A 26 -9.24 -21.10 -9.98
N ALA A 27 -9.18 -21.57 -11.22
CA ALA A 27 -8.97 -20.74 -12.40
C ALA A 27 -10.04 -21.17 -13.39
N TYR A 28 -10.83 -20.22 -13.90
CA TYR A 28 -11.99 -20.37 -14.79
C TYR A 28 -13.33 -20.72 -14.13
N GLN A 29 -14.15 -19.67 -13.93
CA GLN A 29 -15.61 -19.61 -14.08
C GLN A 29 -15.93 -18.11 -14.05
N THR A 30 -16.38 -17.41 -15.09
CA THR A 30 -17.48 -17.73 -16.00
C THR A 30 -17.30 -17.04 -17.37
N LEU A 31 -17.05 -17.82 -18.42
CA LEU A 31 -17.52 -17.52 -19.77
C LEU A 31 -18.64 -18.53 -20.06
N ALA A 32 -19.89 -18.14 -19.77
CA ALA A 32 -21.05 -18.92 -20.18
C ALA A 32 -21.53 -18.41 -21.54
N PHE A 33 -21.32 -19.24 -22.56
CA PHE A 33 -22.03 -19.16 -23.84
C PHE A 33 -23.53 -19.39 -23.61
N PHE A 34 -24.37 -18.57 -24.24
CA PHE A 34 -25.76 -18.93 -24.57
C PHE A 34 -25.89 -19.12 -26.08
N PRO A 35 -26.50 -20.24 -26.55
CA PRO A 35 -26.77 -20.45 -27.96
C PRO A 35 -27.99 -19.65 -28.43
N THR A 36 -27.96 -19.35 -29.73
CA THR A 36 -28.95 -18.71 -30.60
C THR A 36 -30.42 -19.07 -30.34
N LEU A 37 -31.31 -18.06 -30.45
CA LEU A 37 -32.48 -18.04 -31.35
C LEU A 37 -33.28 -16.73 -31.18
N GLY A 38 -33.68 -16.10 -32.30
CA GLY A 38 -34.78 -15.12 -32.30
C GLY A 38 -34.54 -13.83 -33.09
N LEU A 39 -34.60 -13.91 -34.42
CA LEU A 39 -34.85 -12.79 -35.32
C LEU A 39 -36.15 -12.07 -34.94
N THR A 40 -36.14 -10.73 -34.82
CA THR A 40 -37.20 -9.88 -35.39
C THR A 40 -36.64 -8.49 -35.68
N ALA A 41 -36.90 -8.04 -36.90
CA ALA A 41 -36.43 -6.80 -37.52
C ALA A 41 -37.09 -5.55 -36.94
N ILE A 42 -36.32 -4.49 -36.75
CA ILE A 42 -36.77 -3.10 -36.98
C ILE A 42 -35.64 -2.35 -37.69
N LEU A 43 -36.01 -1.77 -38.83
CA LEU A 43 -35.22 -0.99 -39.76
C LEU A 43 -35.60 0.49 -39.59
N LEU A 44 -34.67 1.41 -39.93
CA LEU A 44 -34.78 2.88 -40.04
C LEU A 44 -34.50 3.62 -38.70
N THR A 45 -33.64 4.65 -38.58
CA THR A 45 -33.03 5.57 -39.56
C THR A 45 -32.02 6.53 -38.88
N PHE A 46 -31.12 7.09 -39.68
CA PHE A 46 -30.42 8.40 -39.58
C PHE A 46 -29.31 8.64 -38.53
N SER A 47 -28.08 8.55 -39.03
CA SER A 47 -27.07 9.63 -39.10
C SER A 47 -26.98 10.64 -37.94
N THR A 48 -25.98 10.47 -37.08
CA THR A 48 -25.20 11.59 -36.54
C THR A 48 -23.73 11.19 -36.46
N LEU A 49 -22.88 11.95 -37.13
CA LEU A 49 -21.43 11.96 -36.95
C LEU A 49 -21.13 12.21 -35.46
N THR A 50 -20.64 11.19 -34.75
CA THR A 50 -20.01 11.40 -33.46
C THR A 50 -18.61 11.93 -33.71
N SER A 51 -18.45 13.23 -33.49
CA SER A 51 -17.15 13.84 -33.19
C SER A 51 -16.45 12.99 -32.15
N PHE A 52 -15.32 12.36 -32.50
CA PHE A 52 -14.45 11.69 -31.54
C PHE A 52 -14.05 12.71 -30.49
N GLY A 53 -14.49 12.51 -29.25
CA GLY A 53 -14.10 13.35 -28.13
C GLY A 53 -12.58 13.27 -27.95
N GLN A 54 -11.90 14.42 -28.02
CA GLN A 54 -10.54 14.53 -27.50
C GLN A 54 -10.55 14.09 -26.04
N ILE A 55 -9.78 13.06 -25.71
CA ILE A 55 -9.48 12.71 -24.33
C ILE A 55 -8.75 13.90 -23.72
N GLN A 56 -9.30 14.44 -22.64
CA GLN A 56 -8.61 15.48 -21.88
C GLN A 56 -7.33 14.86 -21.32
N THR A 57 -6.18 15.39 -21.70
CA THR A 57 -4.92 15.14 -21.00
C THR A 57 -5.15 15.36 -19.49
N PRO A 58 -4.67 14.47 -18.60
CA PRO A 58 -4.78 14.70 -17.16
C PRO A 58 -4.28 16.11 -16.85
N LYS A 59 -5.14 16.94 -16.24
CA LYS A 59 -4.67 18.25 -15.76
C LYS A 59 -3.62 17.98 -14.70
N PRO A 60 -2.52 18.75 -14.64
CA PRO A 60 -1.55 18.62 -13.56
C PRO A 60 -2.29 18.70 -12.23
N PRO A 61 -2.09 17.74 -11.31
CA PRO A 61 -2.66 17.85 -9.98
C PRO A 61 -2.19 19.16 -9.36
N THR A 62 -3.12 20.05 -9.02
CA THR A 62 -2.79 21.32 -8.39
C THR A 62 -2.40 21.06 -6.94
N PHE A 63 -1.11 21.24 -6.64
CA PHE A 63 -0.63 21.22 -5.27
C PHE A 63 -0.93 22.58 -4.60
N GLU A 64 -1.82 22.59 -3.61
CA GLU A 64 -1.96 23.75 -2.72
C GLU A 64 -0.82 23.70 -1.70
N ASN A 65 0.22 24.52 -1.90
CA ASN A 65 1.41 24.69 -1.04
C ASN A 65 1.12 25.13 0.41
N ASN A 66 -0.15 25.16 0.85
CA ASN A 66 -0.54 25.62 2.17
C ASN A 66 -0.60 24.45 3.14
N PHE A 67 0.57 24.03 3.64
CA PHE A 67 0.59 23.33 4.92
C PHE A 67 0.12 24.32 5.99
N PRO A 68 -1.01 24.08 6.67
CA PRO A 68 -1.41 24.93 7.78
C PRO A 68 -0.27 24.98 8.79
N GLN A 69 -0.10 26.12 9.48
CA GLN A 69 0.87 26.18 10.58
C GLN A 69 0.56 25.01 11.53
N PRO A 70 1.52 24.11 11.80
CA PRO A 70 1.24 22.88 12.54
C PRO A 70 0.74 23.17 13.96
N PHE A 71 0.98 24.38 14.47
CA PHE A 71 0.56 24.82 15.80
C PHE A 71 -0.16 26.16 15.73
N THR A 72 -1.24 26.27 16.51
CA THR A 72 -1.95 27.54 16.69
C THR A 72 -1.57 28.16 18.03
N PRO A 73 -1.22 29.47 18.09
CA PRO A 73 -1.10 30.19 19.35
C PRO A 73 -2.50 30.26 19.97
N ASN A 74 -2.71 29.67 21.14
CA ASN A 74 -4.04 29.50 21.73
C ASN A 74 -4.64 30.84 22.25
N PRO A 75 -5.73 31.38 21.65
CA PRO A 75 -6.40 32.57 22.14
C PRO A 75 -7.89 32.25 22.32
N ASN A 76 -8.27 31.48 23.35
CA ASN A 76 -9.67 31.15 23.69
C ASN A 76 -10.58 30.84 22.49
N ASN A 77 -10.66 29.58 22.04
CA ASN A 77 -11.73 29.16 21.15
C ASN A 77 -12.32 27.79 21.52
N ASN A 78 -13.62 27.83 21.80
CA ASN A 78 -14.52 26.67 21.83
C ASN A 78 -14.60 26.11 20.41
N LEU A 79 -13.78 25.12 20.11
CA LEU A 79 -14.00 24.20 18.99
C LEU A 79 -14.47 22.89 19.59
N THR A 80 -15.80 22.77 19.76
CA THR A 80 -16.44 21.47 19.99
C THR A 80 -16.27 20.62 18.74
N PRO A 81 -15.58 19.47 18.79
CA PRO A 81 -15.48 18.57 17.65
C PRO A 81 -16.86 17.95 17.40
N ASN A 82 -17.46 18.26 16.26
CA ASN A 82 -18.70 17.61 15.84
C ASN A 82 -18.36 16.20 15.35
N LEU A 83 -18.33 15.24 16.27
CA LEU A 83 -18.27 13.80 15.99
C LEU A 83 -19.59 13.39 15.31
N LYS A 84 -19.66 13.55 13.99
CA LYS A 84 -20.66 12.83 13.21
C LYS A 84 -20.20 11.37 13.11
N ASN A 85 -20.70 10.52 14.00
CA ASN A 85 -20.69 9.08 13.82
C ASN A 85 -21.37 8.79 12.46
N GLN A 86 -20.59 8.41 11.45
CA GLN A 86 -21.17 7.88 10.22
C GLN A 86 -21.63 6.44 10.49
N PRO A 87 -22.90 6.08 10.22
CA PRO A 87 -23.38 4.73 10.43
C PRO A 87 -22.76 3.78 9.39
N ALA A 88 -22.45 2.55 9.83
CA ALA A 88 -21.85 1.47 9.04
C ALA A 88 -22.61 1.14 7.72
N GLN A 89 -23.87 1.55 7.57
CA GLN A 89 -24.65 1.38 6.34
C GLN A 89 -24.12 2.19 5.13
N ASN A 90 -23.44 3.32 5.34
CA ASN A 90 -22.91 4.12 4.24
C ASN A 90 -21.64 3.50 3.61
N GLN A 91 -20.88 2.73 4.38
CA GLN A 91 -19.63 2.10 3.93
C GLN A 91 -19.88 0.94 2.96
N LEU A 92 -20.92 0.12 3.18
CA LEU A 92 -21.29 -0.99 2.28
C LEU A 92 -21.66 -0.54 0.86
N ASN A 93 -22.23 0.67 0.72
CA ASN A 93 -22.57 1.26 -0.57
C ASN A 93 -21.35 1.86 -1.29
N GLN A 94 -20.26 2.14 -0.56
CA GLN A 94 -19.01 2.67 -1.12
C GLN A 94 -18.19 1.52 -1.73
N TYR A 95 -18.12 0.36 -1.07
CA TYR A 95 -17.53 -0.88 -1.60
C TYR A 95 -18.01 -1.26 -3.00
N GLN A 96 -19.34 -1.31 -3.23
CA GLN A 96 -19.90 -1.70 -4.53
C GLN A 96 -19.48 -0.76 -5.65
N LYS A 97 -19.33 0.54 -5.32
CA LYS A 97 -18.84 1.55 -6.26
C LYS A 97 -17.35 1.38 -6.52
N ASP A 98 -16.56 1.13 -5.49
CA ASP A 98 -15.10 0.95 -5.59
C ASP A 98 -14.72 -0.29 -6.42
N PHE A 99 -15.39 -1.42 -6.21
CA PHE A 99 -15.16 -2.63 -7.00
C PHE A 99 -15.54 -2.44 -8.48
N GLN A 100 -16.69 -1.79 -8.77
CA GLN A 100 -17.07 -1.44 -10.14
C GLN A 100 -16.06 -0.46 -10.76
N LYS A 101 -15.53 0.49 -9.98
CA LYS A 101 -14.57 1.48 -10.46
C LYS A 101 -13.22 0.86 -10.79
N GLN A 102 -12.74 -0.10 -10.01
CA GLN A 102 -11.52 -0.85 -10.33
C GLN A 102 -11.68 -1.69 -11.61
N GLN A 103 -12.88 -2.24 -11.86
CA GLN A 103 -13.19 -2.87 -13.15
C GLN A 103 -13.22 -1.85 -14.31
N ASN A 104 -13.79 -0.66 -14.08
CA ASN A 104 -13.81 0.41 -15.07
C ASN A 104 -12.41 0.94 -15.38
N GLN A 105 -11.54 1.12 -14.39
CA GLN A 105 -10.13 1.49 -14.60
C GLN A 105 -9.40 0.45 -15.45
N ARG A 106 -9.63 -0.85 -15.24
CA ARG A 106 -9.11 -1.89 -16.14
C ARG A 106 -9.61 -1.71 -17.58
N GLN A 107 -10.89 -1.39 -17.76
CA GLN A 107 -11.47 -1.13 -19.09
C GLN A 107 -10.95 0.16 -19.75
N GLU A 108 -10.75 1.22 -18.97
CA GLU A 108 -10.14 2.48 -19.43
C GLU A 108 -8.68 2.28 -19.80
N LEU A 109 -7.93 1.52 -19.01
CA LEU A 109 -6.55 1.15 -19.31
C LEU A 109 -6.49 0.31 -20.59
N GLU A 110 -7.41 -0.64 -20.79
CA GLU A 110 -7.58 -1.33 -22.07
C GLU A 110 -7.92 -0.38 -23.23
N ALA A 111 -8.66 0.70 -22.99
CA ALA A 111 -8.98 1.69 -24.00
C ALA A 111 -7.75 2.55 -24.36
N ILE A 112 -6.97 2.98 -23.37
CA ILE A 112 -5.68 3.64 -23.55
C ILE A 112 -4.74 2.74 -24.37
N TYR A 113 -4.63 1.46 -24.03
CA TYR A 113 -3.85 0.52 -24.85
C TYR A 113 -4.40 0.38 -26.26
N ARG A 114 -5.72 0.39 -26.48
CA ARG A 114 -6.29 0.40 -27.85
C ARG A 114 -5.87 1.64 -28.63
N GLU A 115 -5.84 2.80 -27.98
CA GLU A 115 -5.49 4.07 -28.61
C GLU A 115 -4.00 4.16 -28.95
N ILE A 116 -3.11 3.86 -27.98
CA ILE A 116 -1.66 3.87 -28.21
C ILE A 116 -1.25 2.78 -29.22
N SER A 117 -2.05 1.72 -29.34
CA SER A 117 -1.82 0.63 -30.30
C SER A 117 -2.50 0.82 -31.63
N GLN A 118 -3.19 1.95 -31.90
CA GLN A 118 -3.78 2.17 -33.22
C GLN A 118 -2.66 2.32 -34.26
N PRO A 119 -2.58 1.43 -35.25
CA PRO A 119 -1.56 1.54 -36.29
C PRO A 119 -1.83 2.79 -37.12
N SER A 120 -0.85 3.68 -37.21
CA SER A 120 -0.82 4.73 -38.21
C SER A 120 -0.56 4.09 -39.58
N LYS A 121 -1.66 3.62 -40.20
CA LYS A 121 -1.81 2.97 -41.52
C LYS A 121 -1.70 1.43 -41.53
N PRO A 122 -2.57 0.75 -42.30
CA PRO A 122 -2.51 -0.69 -42.49
C PRO A 122 -1.34 -1.01 -43.42
N THR A 123 -0.23 -1.46 -42.84
CA THR A 123 0.89 -2.02 -43.61
C THR A 123 0.85 -3.55 -43.49
N THR A 124 1.00 -4.23 -44.62
CA THR A 124 0.69 -5.65 -44.88
C THR A 124 1.60 -6.69 -44.21
N THR A 125 2.30 -6.33 -43.13
CA THR A 125 2.91 -7.27 -42.17
C THR A 125 2.97 -6.56 -40.81
N ALA A 126 1.91 -6.68 -40.01
CA ALA A 126 1.90 -6.12 -38.66
C ALA A 126 2.90 -6.89 -37.79
N THR A 127 4.08 -6.30 -37.55
CA THR A 127 5.05 -6.83 -36.58
C THR A 127 4.41 -6.81 -35.20
N VAL A 128 4.32 -7.98 -34.55
CA VAL A 128 3.74 -8.11 -33.20
C VAL A 128 4.62 -7.36 -32.20
N ASN A 129 4.03 -6.46 -31.43
CA ASN A 129 4.71 -5.84 -30.31
C ASN A 129 4.55 -6.69 -29.05
N TYR A 130 5.67 -7.09 -28.46
CA TYR A 130 5.70 -7.93 -27.27
C TYR A 130 5.85 -7.14 -25.97
N ASP A 131 6.05 -5.83 -26.06
CA ASP A 131 6.13 -4.93 -24.93
C ASP A 131 4.90 -4.03 -24.90
N LEU A 132 4.47 -3.66 -23.70
CA LEU A 132 3.40 -2.70 -23.54
C LEU A 132 3.83 -1.35 -24.15
N PRO A 133 2.93 -0.62 -24.83
CA PRO A 133 3.22 0.72 -25.32
C PRO A 133 3.69 1.63 -24.19
N SER A 134 4.73 2.43 -24.44
CA SER A 134 5.35 3.25 -23.40
C SER A 134 4.62 4.57 -23.19
N CYS A 135 4.50 4.97 -21.92
CA CYS A 135 4.02 6.30 -21.52
C CYS A 135 5.15 7.29 -21.27
N ALA A 136 6.39 6.97 -21.68
CA ALA A 136 7.57 7.83 -21.47
C ALA A 136 7.43 9.24 -22.06
N SER A 137 6.69 9.39 -23.17
CA SER A 137 6.47 10.67 -23.84
C SER A 137 5.30 11.47 -23.27
N VAL A 138 4.51 10.90 -22.36
CA VAL A 138 3.41 11.62 -21.72
C VAL A 138 3.98 12.73 -20.83
N GLN A 139 3.39 13.92 -20.90
CA GLN A 139 3.83 15.07 -20.11
C GLN A 139 3.85 14.71 -18.61
N GLY A 140 4.94 15.09 -17.92
CA GLY A 140 5.15 14.81 -16.50
C GLY A 140 5.74 13.43 -16.18
N ALA A 141 5.68 12.45 -17.10
CA ALA A 141 6.18 11.08 -16.86
C ALA A 141 7.69 11.03 -16.55
N SER A 142 8.46 12.02 -17.00
CA SER A 142 9.90 12.14 -16.69
C SER A 142 10.18 12.37 -15.20
N ALA A 143 9.22 12.91 -14.43
CA ALA A 143 9.36 13.12 -12.99
C ALA A 143 9.60 11.80 -12.24
N TYR A 144 8.90 10.73 -12.63
CA TYR A 144 9.11 9.40 -12.06
C TYR A 144 10.47 8.80 -12.42
N ARG A 145 11.00 9.09 -13.61
CA ARG A 145 12.35 8.64 -14.01
C ARG A 145 13.43 9.31 -13.17
N TYR A 146 13.24 10.60 -12.88
CA TYR A 146 14.10 11.34 -11.96
C TYR A 146 14.04 10.75 -10.55
N ALA A 147 12.84 10.55 -9.99
CA ALA A 147 12.66 9.94 -8.68
C ALA A 147 13.29 8.53 -8.60
N PHE A 148 13.07 7.68 -9.62
CA PHE A 148 13.69 6.36 -9.70
C PHE A 148 15.23 6.43 -9.67
N THR A 149 15.81 7.38 -10.39
CA THR A 149 17.26 7.60 -10.42
C THR A 149 17.79 7.99 -9.04
N GLU A 150 17.13 8.92 -8.35
CA GLU A 150 17.54 9.38 -7.02
C GLU A 150 17.37 8.31 -5.94
N ILE A 151 16.26 7.56 -5.97
CA ILE A 151 16.01 6.45 -5.04
C ILE A 151 16.98 5.29 -5.30
N SER A 152 17.33 5.01 -6.57
CA SER A 152 18.32 3.97 -6.91
C SER A 152 19.71 4.30 -6.37
N LYS A 153 20.11 5.59 -6.37
CA LYS A 153 21.35 6.02 -5.71
C LYS A 153 21.34 5.74 -4.21
N MET A 154 20.19 5.89 -3.55
CA MET A 154 20.04 5.51 -2.13
C MET A 154 20.18 3.99 -1.96
N ALA A 155 19.59 3.20 -2.86
CA ALA A 155 19.67 1.73 -2.86
C ALA A 155 21.09 1.20 -3.06
N GLU A 156 21.89 1.91 -3.86
CA GLU A 156 23.25 1.54 -4.20
C GLU A 156 24.29 2.12 -3.22
N GLY A 157 23.84 2.81 -2.16
CA GLY A 157 24.72 3.45 -1.17
C GLY A 157 25.49 4.66 -1.72
N GLN A 158 25.12 5.17 -2.89
CA GLN A 158 25.71 6.36 -3.51
C GLN A 158 25.15 7.66 -2.91
N LYS A 159 24.01 7.56 -2.23
CA LYS A 159 23.34 8.65 -1.50
C LYS A 159 22.84 8.12 -0.16
N THR A 160 22.94 8.93 0.90
CA THR A 160 22.38 8.55 2.20
C THR A 160 20.86 8.41 2.09
N PHE A 161 20.34 7.27 2.52
CA PHE A 161 18.90 7.06 2.60
C PHE A 161 18.31 7.79 3.80
N THR A 162 17.21 8.52 3.57
CA THR A 162 16.28 8.98 4.60
C THR A 162 14.88 8.69 4.11
N LEU A 163 13.98 8.22 4.97
CA LEU A 163 12.61 7.94 4.54
C LEU A 163 11.92 9.24 4.09
N LYS A 164 12.21 10.36 4.76
CA LYS A 164 11.67 11.68 4.44
C LYS A 164 11.92 12.08 2.99
N GLU A 165 13.18 11.98 2.53
CA GLU A 165 13.55 12.37 1.16
C GLU A 165 13.03 11.36 0.14
N ALA A 166 13.15 10.06 0.43
CA ALA A 166 12.71 9.01 -0.49
C ALA A 166 11.20 9.04 -0.72
N ASN A 167 10.40 9.21 0.34
CA ASN A 167 8.95 9.40 0.26
C ASN A 167 8.58 10.66 -0.52
N PHE A 168 9.23 11.79 -0.23
CA PHE A 168 8.99 13.03 -0.97
C PHE A 168 9.26 12.90 -2.47
N LEU A 169 10.32 12.18 -2.88
CA LEU A 169 10.60 11.94 -4.30
C LEU A 169 9.47 11.17 -4.99
N VAL A 170 8.84 10.21 -4.31
CA VAL A 170 7.70 9.46 -4.83
C VAL A 170 6.47 10.36 -5.01
N GLU A 171 6.11 11.12 -3.98
CA GLU A 171 4.93 12.01 -4.01
C GLU A 171 5.13 13.15 -5.01
N ASN A 172 6.31 13.77 -5.01
CA ASN A 172 6.64 14.85 -5.93
C ASN A 172 6.68 14.39 -7.39
N ALA A 173 7.01 13.12 -7.68
CA ALA A 173 6.89 12.58 -9.02
C ALA A 173 5.43 12.60 -9.51
N PHE A 174 4.48 12.31 -8.63
CA PHE A 174 3.05 12.45 -8.94
C PHE A 174 2.65 13.91 -9.16
N TYR A 175 3.26 14.85 -8.44
CA TYR A 175 3.11 16.30 -8.66
C TYR A 175 3.98 16.87 -9.78
N GLU A 176 4.57 16.03 -10.65
CA GLU A 176 5.38 16.46 -11.80
C GLU A 176 6.57 17.35 -11.42
N ASN A 177 7.19 17.06 -10.27
CA ASN A 177 8.29 17.83 -9.67
C ASN A 177 7.92 19.28 -9.29
N GLN A 178 6.65 19.57 -8.98
CA GLN A 178 6.19 20.90 -8.60
C GLN A 178 6.14 21.14 -7.07
N ALA A 179 6.20 20.08 -6.26
CA ALA A 179 6.20 20.19 -4.80
C ALA A 179 7.51 20.81 -4.27
N GLN A 180 7.44 21.41 -3.07
CA GLN A 180 8.53 22.21 -2.48
C GLN A 180 9.16 21.46 -1.29
N PHE A 181 10.31 20.82 -1.52
CA PHE A 181 10.98 20.01 -0.51
C PHE A 181 11.32 20.80 0.75
N GLU A 182 11.75 22.05 0.60
CA GLU A 182 12.13 22.94 1.70
C GLU A 182 10.95 23.20 2.63
N GLN A 183 9.75 23.38 2.07
CA GLN A 183 8.54 23.60 2.86
C GLN A 183 8.10 22.31 3.56
N PHE A 184 8.13 21.17 2.86
CA PHE A 184 7.87 19.86 3.45
C PHE A 184 8.83 19.57 4.62
N ASN A 185 10.13 19.72 4.40
CA ASN A 185 11.15 19.49 5.41
C ASN A 185 11.01 20.46 6.60
N LYS A 186 10.68 21.72 6.35
CA LYS A 186 10.42 22.71 7.42
C LYS A 186 9.25 22.29 8.30
N THR A 187 8.16 21.80 7.72
CA THR A 187 7.00 21.29 8.48
C THR A 187 7.41 20.11 9.36
N ILE A 188 8.16 19.14 8.82
CA ILE A 188 8.67 18.00 9.59
C ILE A 188 9.56 18.47 10.75
N GLN A 189 10.50 19.39 10.52
CA GLN A 189 11.37 19.94 11.55
C GLN A 189 10.60 20.66 12.66
N GLN A 190 9.56 21.43 12.30
CA GLN A 190 8.69 22.10 13.27
C GLN A 190 7.93 21.09 14.15
N ILE A 191 7.46 19.99 13.55
CA ILE A 191 6.83 18.89 14.30
C ILE A 191 7.85 18.20 15.22
N GLY A 192 9.04 17.88 14.72
CA GLY A 192 10.12 17.30 15.53
C GLY A 192 10.49 18.18 16.74
N GLN A 193 10.53 19.49 16.55
CA GLN A 193 10.75 20.44 17.63
C GLN A 193 9.62 20.45 18.66
N PHE A 194 8.36 20.41 18.23
CA PHE A 194 7.21 20.31 19.13
C PHE A 194 7.26 19.03 19.98
N LEU A 195 7.54 17.88 19.35
CA LEU A 195 7.69 16.60 20.03
C LEU A 195 8.81 16.66 21.07
N THR A 196 9.95 17.26 20.71
CA THR A 196 11.10 17.44 21.62
C THR A 196 10.73 18.31 22.82
N TRP A 197 10.07 19.44 22.61
CA TRP A 197 9.57 20.28 23.72
C TRP A 197 8.57 19.55 24.60
N LYS A 198 7.73 18.68 24.02
CA LYS A 198 6.77 17.91 24.81
C LYS A 198 7.46 16.85 25.68
N ILE A 199 8.48 16.17 25.16
CA ILE A 199 9.35 15.25 25.91
C ILE A 199 10.01 15.99 27.09
N GLU A 200 10.52 17.20 26.85
CA GLU A 200 11.11 18.07 27.89
C GLU A 200 10.11 18.51 28.95
N GLU A 201 8.93 18.99 28.56
CA GLU A 201 7.88 19.44 29.49
C GLU A 201 7.44 18.32 30.45
N LEU A 202 7.42 17.07 29.96
CA LEU A 202 7.05 15.90 30.75
C LEU A 202 8.22 15.29 31.53
N ASN A 203 9.43 15.86 31.41
CA ASN A 203 10.67 15.33 32.00
C ASN A 203 10.89 13.86 31.64
N TYR A 204 10.68 13.50 30.37
CA TYR A 204 10.96 12.15 29.86
C TYR A 204 12.43 12.03 29.45
N ASP A 205 13.00 10.82 29.59
CA ASP A 205 14.35 10.55 29.11
C ASP A 205 14.42 10.70 27.58
N LYS A 206 15.24 11.65 27.13
CA LYS A 206 15.46 11.96 25.71
C LYS A 206 16.18 10.83 24.96
N ASN A 207 16.77 9.86 25.67
CA ASN A 207 17.40 8.69 25.06
C ASN A 207 16.47 7.47 25.00
N SER A 208 15.35 7.49 25.74
CA SER A 208 14.38 6.39 25.76
C SER A 208 13.63 6.31 24.44
N ASN A 209 13.72 5.15 23.77
CA ASN A 209 12.96 4.90 22.56
C ASN A 209 11.46 4.79 22.85
N LEU A 210 11.12 4.22 24.02
CA LEU A 210 9.74 4.14 24.49
C LEU A 210 9.15 5.54 24.65
N ALA A 211 9.85 6.45 25.35
CA ALA A 211 9.36 7.80 25.58
C ALA A 211 9.11 8.58 24.29
N LYS A 212 10.05 8.50 23.33
CA LYS A 212 9.90 9.14 22.02
C LYS A 212 8.71 8.60 21.24
N ASN A 213 8.60 7.28 21.11
CA ASN A 213 7.51 6.65 20.36
C ASN A 213 6.15 6.88 21.03
N LEU A 214 6.08 6.94 22.37
CA LEU A 214 4.82 7.21 23.08
C LEU A 214 4.36 8.66 22.85
N ILE A 215 5.27 9.63 22.88
CA ILE A 215 4.93 11.03 22.57
C ILE A 215 4.55 11.21 21.11
N LEU A 216 5.25 10.55 20.20
CA LEU A 216 4.89 10.56 18.78
C LEU A 216 3.54 9.87 18.50
N TYR A 217 3.26 8.76 19.17
CA TYR A 217 1.94 8.10 19.13
C TYR A 217 0.85 9.08 19.58
N ARG A 218 1.03 9.74 20.72
CA ARG A 218 0.07 10.74 21.22
C ARG A 218 -0.03 11.96 20.30
N PHE A 219 1.02 12.32 19.58
CA PHE A 219 0.93 13.39 18.59
C PHE A 219 0.00 13.01 17.44
N ILE A 220 -0.01 11.75 17.02
CA ILE A 220 -0.96 11.30 16.00
C ILE A 220 -2.37 11.10 16.59
N SER A 221 -2.50 10.58 17.81
CA SER A 221 -3.79 10.10 18.36
C SER A 221 -4.48 10.98 19.40
N ASP A 222 -3.79 11.95 20.00
CA ASP A 222 -4.29 12.80 21.09
C ASP A 222 -4.05 14.30 20.85
N THR A 223 -4.77 15.14 21.60
CA THR A 223 -4.49 16.57 21.66
C THR A 223 -3.28 16.81 22.54
N LEU A 224 -2.24 17.43 21.99
CA LEU A 224 -1.04 17.81 22.74
C LEU A 224 -0.94 19.32 22.88
N GLU A 225 -0.58 19.77 24.08
CA GLU A 225 -0.36 21.17 24.40
C GLU A 225 1.03 21.35 25.02
N ILE A 226 1.74 22.41 24.64
CA ILE A 226 2.96 22.88 25.31
C ILE A 226 2.61 24.19 26.02
N LYS A 227 2.36 24.10 27.32
CA LYS A 227 1.78 25.20 28.11
C LYS A 227 2.69 26.41 28.15
N SER A 228 4.00 26.17 28.33
CA SER A 228 5.02 27.22 28.41
C SER A 228 5.15 28.05 27.12
N LYS A 229 4.72 27.51 25.98
CA LYS A 229 4.79 28.15 24.66
C LYS A 229 3.43 28.52 24.09
N ASN A 230 2.35 28.22 24.82
CA ASN A 230 0.97 28.40 24.38
C ASN A 230 0.67 27.74 23.00
N LEU A 231 1.27 26.58 22.75
CA LEU A 231 1.10 25.81 21.51
C LEU A 231 0.14 24.65 21.74
N LYS A 232 -0.71 24.41 20.74
CA LYS A 232 -1.67 23.29 20.72
C LYS A 232 -1.64 22.58 19.38
N HIS A 233 -1.67 21.25 19.44
CA HIS A 233 -1.78 20.31 18.32
C HIS A 233 -3.05 19.46 18.49
N LEU A 234 -3.76 19.20 17.39
CA LEU A 234 -4.94 18.34 17.36
C LEU A 234 -4.60 17.03 16.65
N PRO A 235 -5.15 15.88 17.10
CA PRO A 235 -4.81 14.58 16.54
C PRO A 235 -5.16 14.48 15.06
N PHE A 236 -4.40 13.66 14.34
CA PHE A 236 -4.72 13.30 12.96
C PHE A 236 -5.99 12.45 12.92
N LYS A 237 -6.73 12.57 11.82
CA LYS A 237 -7.91 11.74 11.58
C LYS A 237 -7.59 10.67 10.55
N TYR A 238 -8.31 9.56 10.64
CA TYR A 238 -8.32 8.59 9.55
C TYR A 238 -9.35 8.99 8.50
N ASP A 239 -8.93 8.96 7.24
CA ASP A 239 -9.79 9.20 6.09
C ASP A 239 -10.45 7.88 5.65
N PHE A 240 -11.68 7.65 6.12
CA PHE A 240 -12.50 6.51 5.73
C PHE A 240 -13.13 6.68 4.35
N ASP A 241 -13.11 7.89 3.79
CA ASP A 241 -13.59 8.13 2.44
C ASP A 241 -12.49 7.76 1.45
N ASP A 242 -12.82 7.00 0.39
CA ASP A 242 -11.84 6.55 -0.63
C ASP A 242 -10.56 5.97 -0.01
N TYR A 243 -10.69 5.10 1.00
CA TYR A 243 -9.57 4.55 1.79
C TYR A 243 -8.58 3.70 0.95
N MET A 244 -8.98 3.29 -0.25
CA MET A 244 -8.15 2.59 -1.24
C MET A 244 -7.52 3.53 -2.28
N ALA A 245 -7.78 4.84 -2.18
CA ALA A 245 -7.31 5.88 -3.09
C ALA A 245 -7.66 5.62 -4.58
N ASN A 246 -8.85 5.05 -4.83
CA ASN A 246 -9.37 4.77 -6.15
C ASN A 246 -9.83 6.05 -6.88
N GLU A 247 -10.23 7.08 -6.14
CA GLU A 247 -10.66 8.37 -6.70
C GLU A 247 -9.52 9.38 -6.71
N ASP A 248 -8.82 9.51 -5.59
CA ASP A 248 -7.75 10.47 -5.41
C ASP A 248 -6.51 9.78 -4.83
N TRP A 249 -5.57 9.45 -5.72
CA TRP A 249 -4.31 8.80 -5.37
C TRP A 249 -3.50 9.58 -4.32
N THR A 250 -3.69 10.90 -4.22
CA THR A 250 -2.99 11.73 -3.22
C THR A 250 -3.39 11.37 -1.78
N LYS A 251 -4.45 10.59 -1.55
CA LYS A 251 -4.77 10.07 -0.20
C LYS A 251 -3.70 9.12 0.36
N MET A 252 -2.88 8.53 -0.52
CA MET A 252 -1.72 7.73 -0.14
C MET A 252 -0.55 8.58 0.41
N PHE A 253 -0.61 9.92 0.28
CA PHE A 253 0.53 10.81 0.47
C PHE A 253 0.62 11.40 1.88
N VAL A 254 1.84 11.44 2.41
CA VAL A 254 2.23 12.15 3.63
C VAL A 254 2.04 13.66 3.46
N GLU A 255 2.33 14.22 2.29
CA GLU A 255 2.10 15.65 2.02
C GLU A 255 0.62 16.03 2.23
N LYS A 256 -0.31 15.21 1.71
CA LYS A 256 -1.74 15.42 1.94
C LYS A 256 -2.12 15.21 3.40
N ALA A 257 -1.55 14.21 4.07
CA ALA A 257 -1.81 13.95 5.48
C ALA A 257 -1.44 15.16 6.34
N LEU A 258 -0.26 15.75 6.10
CA LEU A 258 0.19 16.97 6.77
C LEU A 258 -0.70 18.19 6.44
N ALA A 259 -1.07 18.37 5.17
CA ALA A 259 -1.88 19.51 4.73
C ALA A 259 -3.30 19.49 5.33
N THR A 260 -3.88 18.29 5.49
CA THR A 260 -5.29 18.12 5.87
C THR A 260 -5.48 17.65 7.32
N ASN A 261 -4.39 17.30 8.01
CA ASN A 261 -4.40 16.63 9.32
C ASN A 261 -5.27 15.35 9.30
N SER A 262 -5.29 14.65 8.16
CA SER A 262 -6.07 13.44 7.92
C SER A 262 -5.36 12.51 6.93
N GLY A 263 -5.22 11.23 7.23
CA GLY A 263 -4.51 10.28 6.38
C GLY A 263 -5.11 8.87 6.40
N GLN A 264 -4.45 7.94 5.73
CA GLN A 264 -4.89 6.56 5.57
C GLN A 264 -3.88 5.59 6.20
N CYS A 265 -4.20 4.29 6.11
CA CYS A 265 -3.34 3.23 6.61
C CYS A 265 -1.99 3.20 5.91
N HIS A 266 -1.86 3.82 4.74
CA HIS A 266 -0.58 4.03 4.07
C HIS A 266 0.16 5.29 4.56
N SER A 267 -0.46 6.46 4.44
CA SER A 267 0.19 7.75 4.70
C SER A 267 0.50 7.99 6.18
N LEU A 268 -0.33 7.52 7.11
CA LEU A 268 -0.11 7.76 8.54
C LEU A 268 1.11 6.98 9.10
N PRO A 269 1.32 5.68 8.82
CA PRO A 269 2.55 4.99 9.21
C PRO A 269 3.81 5.60 8.60
N LEU A 270 3.78 6.02 7.33
CA LEU A 270 4.93 6.68 6.71
C LEU A 270 5.24 8.03 7.37
N LEU A 271 4.21 8.85 7.64
CA LEU A 271 4.38 10.09 8.41
C LEU A 271 4.97 9.81 9.80
N TYR A 272 4.47 8.79 10.50
CA TYR A 272 5.00 8.40 11.80
C TYR A 272 6.48 8.05 11.71
N LEU A 273 6.90 7.22 10.76
CA LEU A 273 8.31 6.85 10.59
C LEU A 273 9.19 8.06 10.24
N ILE A 274 8.71 8.97 9.39
CA ILE A 274 9.43 10.21 9.05
C ILE A 274 9.64 11.08 10.31
N LEU A 275 8.61 11.22 11.14
CA LEU A 275 8.71 11.97 12.40
C LEU A 275 9.56 11.23 13.43
N ALA A 276 9.54 9.90 13.45
CA ALA A 276 10.38 9.07 14.30
C ALA A 276 11.87 9.30 13.95
N GLU A 277 12.23 9.26 12.67
CA GLU A 277 13.57 9.58 12.18
C GLU A 277 14.00 10.99 12.61
N GLU A 278 13.12 11.99 12.47
CA GLU A 278 13.39 13.38 12.84
C GLU A 278 13.72 13.58 14.33
N ILE A 279 13.05 12.85 15.24
CA ILE A 279 13.32 12.93 16.69
C ILE A 279 14.31 11.87 17.20
N GLY A 280 14.90 11.08 16.29
CA GLY A 280 15.80 9.98 16.61
C GLY A 280 15.14 8.86 17.40
N ALA A 281 13.86 8.58 17.15
CA ALA A 281 13.16 7.38 17.59
C ALA A 281 13.37 6.25 16.57
N LYS A 282 13.44 5.02 17.07
CA LYS A 282 13.45 3.81 16.25
C LYS A 282 12.03 3.27 16.17
N ALA A 283 11.50 3.24 14.95
CA ALA A 283 10.23 2.64 14.59
C ALA A 283 10.37 2.05 13.17
N GLN A 284 9.59 1.02 12.87
CA GLN A 284 9.64 0.29 11.62
C GLN A 284 8.23 0.05 11.09
N LEU A 285 8.11 0.03 9.77
CA LEU A 285 6.87 -0.32 9.10
C LEU A 285 6.65 -1.82 9.23
N ALA A 286 5.40 -2.25 9.30
CA ALA A 286 5.02 -3.66 9.19
C ALA A 286 3.74 -3.78 8.38
N TYR A 287 3.56 -4.95 7.75
CA TYR A 287 2.39 -5.22 6.93
C TYR A 287 1.47 -6.25 7.55
N SER A 288 0.21 -6.14 7.17
CA SER A 288 -0.78 -7.21 7.17
C SER A 288 -1.52 -7.17 5.82
N PRO A 289 -2.36 -8.16 5.48
CA PRO A 289 -3.10 -8.14 4.23
C PRO A 289 -3.84 -6.80 4.04
N SER A 290 -3.55 -6.12 2.93
CA SER A 290 -4.12 -4.83 2.55
C SER A 290 -3.88 -3.65 3.51
N HIS A 291 -2.93 -3.76 4.45
CA HIS A 291 -2.79 -2.78 5.52
C HIS A 291 -1.35 -2.64 6.04
N SER A 292 -0.93 -1.44 6.41
CA SER A 292 0.35 -1.20 7.08
C SER A 292 0.17 -0.53 8.44
N TYR A 293 1.11 -0.80 9.34
CA TYR A 293 1.10 -0.31 10.71
C TYR A 293 2.54 -0.15 11.21
N VAL A 294 2.71 0.41 12.41
CA VAL A 294 4.05 0.68 12.96
C VAL A 294 4.40 -0.32 14.05
N LYS A 295 5.66 -0.77 14.07
CA LYS A 295 6.27 -1.52 15.17
C LYS A 295 7.46 -0.76 15.74
N PHE A 296 7.65 -0.80 17.05
CA PHE A 296 8.85 -0.27 17.70
C PHE A 296 9.27 -1.16 18.87
N GLN A 297 10.56 -1.17 19.19
CA GLN A 297 11.07 -1.81 20.41
C GLN A 297 11.22 -0.78 21.52
N ASP A 298 10.82 -1.11 22.74
CA ASP A 298 11.17 -0.28 23.91
C ASP A 298 12.63 -0.45 24.33
N ASP A 299 13.01 0.22 25.43
CA ASP A 299 14.38 0.20 25.96
C ASP A 299 14.83 -1.18 26.49
N ASN A 300 13.91 -2.14 26.59
CA ASN A 300 14.15 -3.52 27.03
C ASN A 300 13.99 -4.53 25.88
N ASP A 301 14.10 -4.08 24.62
CA ASP A 301 13.97 -4.87 23.40
C ASP A 301 12.57 -5.50 23.16
N LYS A 302 11.55 -5.09 23.92
CA LYS A 302 10.18 -5.60 23.75
C LYS A 302 9.46 -4.86 22.63
N TRP A 303 8.86 -5.62 21.73
CA TRP A 303 8.09 -5.11 20.60
C TRP A 303 6.70 -4.63 21.01
N HIS A 304 6.31 -3.50 20.41
CA HIS A 304 4.99 -2.89 20.50
C HIS A 304 4.48 -2.57 19.11
N ASN A 305 3.17 -2.67 18.90
CA ASN A 305 2.51 -2.32 17.64
C ASN A 305 1.66 -1.07 17.86
N ILE A 306 1.67 -0.17 16.87
CA ILE A 306 0.82 1.01 16.82
C ILE A 306 -0.02 0.93 15.55
N GLU A 307 -1.34 0.93 15.75
CA GLU A 307 -2.35 1.03 14.71
C GLU A 307 -2.84 2.48 14.60
N LEU A 308 -2.44 3.17 13.53
CA LEU A 308 -2.72 4.60 13.38
C LEU A 308 -4.11 4.87 12.80
N THR A 309 -4.79 3.86 12.26
CA THR A 309 -6.13 3.99 11.67
C THR A 309 -7.21 4.34 12.69
N ASN A 310 -7.03 3.88 13.93
CA ASN A 310 -7.87 4.24 15.08
C ASN A 310 -7.07 4.90 16.20
N GLY A 311 -5.78 5.18 15.98
CA GLY A 311 -4.90 5.81 16.95
C GLY A 311 -4.71 4.95 18.20
N MET A 312 -4.45 3.65 18.06
CA MET A 312 -4.38 2.71 19.18
C MET A 312 -3.08 1.91 19.24
N MET A 313 -2.67 1.55 20.44
CA MET A 313 -1.73 0.45 20.65
C MET A 313 -2.41 -0.87 20.32
N SER A 314 -1.74 -1.77 19.63
CA SER A 314 -2.28 -3.05 19.21
C SER A 314 -1.34 -4.21 19.55
N THR A 315 -1.79 -5.44 19.27
CA THR A 315 -1.02 -6.66 19.50
C THR A 315 -0.91 -7.47 18.22
N ASP A 316 0.09 -8.34 18.13
CA ASP A 316 0.19 -9.29 17.01
C ASP A 316 -1.06 -10.19 16.92
N ALA A 317 -1.68 -10.52 18.07
CA ALA A 317 -2.94 -11.28 18.11
C ALA A 317 -4.10 -10.52 17.45
N PHE A 318 -4.16 -9.19 17.57
CA PHE A 318 -5.15 -8.36 16.89
C PHE A 318 -4.93 -8.38 15.37
N VAL A 319 -3.68 -8.27 14.91
CA VAL A 319 -3.36 -8.31 13.47
C VAL A 319 -3.75 -9.67 12.85
N LEU A 320 -3.51 -10.77 13.58
CA LEU A 320 -3.91 -12.12 13.16
C LEU A 320 -5.43 -12.33 13.09
N GLN A 321 -6.23 -11.55 13.83
CA GLN A 321 -7.70 -11.65 13.79
C GLN A 321 -8.31 -11.23 12.44
N SER A 322 -7.53 -10.62 11.56
CA SER A 322 -7.93 -10.40 10.16
C SER A 322 -8.37 -11.71 9.50
N GLY A 323 -7.68 -12.83 9.81
CA GLY A 323 -8.01 -14.17 9.29
C GLY A 323 -7.43 -14.48 7.91
N TYR A 324 -6.64 -13.56 7.32
CA TYR A 324 -6.07 -13.69 5.97
C TYR A 324 -4.54 -13.83 5.97
N ILE A 325 -3.97 -14.24 7.10
CA ILE A 325 -2.54 -14.47 7.26
C ILE A 325 -2.30 -15.99 7.33
N LYS A 326 -1.93 -16.58 6.20
CA LYS A 326 -1.59 -18.02 6.11
C LYS A 326 -0.30 -18.35 6.86
N ALA A 327 -0.12 -19.62 7.21
CA ALA A 327 1.11 -20.09 7.86
C ALA A 327 2.35 -19.87 6.98
N GLU A 328 2.21 -20.05 5.67
CA GLU A 328 3.22 -19.80 4.66
C GLU A 328 3.63 -18.31 4.64
N ALA A 329 2.67 -17.39 4.77
CA ALA A 329 2.95 -15.96 4.83
C ALA A 329 3.80 -15.58 6.06
N LEU A 330 3.53 -16.22 7.21
CA LEU A 330 4.34 -16.05 8.42
C LEU A 330 5.73 -16.67 8.25
N GLN A 331 5.81 -17.86 7.65
CA GLN A 331 7.07 -18.55 7.41
C GLN A 331 7.99 -17.76 6.45
N ASN A 332 7.40 -17.21 5.38
CA ASN A 332 8.10 -16.41 4.38
C ASN A 332 8.26 -14.95 4.78
N LYS A 333 7.76 -14.57 5.97
CA LYS A 333 7.96 -13.25 6.58
C LYS A 333 7.38 -12.08 5.79
N ILE A 334 6.38 -12.31 4.94
CA ILE A 334 5.76 -11.23 4.15
C ILE A 334 4.83 -10.32 4.97
N TYR A 335 4.43 -10.76 6.16
CA TYR A 335 3.59 -10.00 7.09
C TYR A 335 4.11 -10.03 8.53
N MET A 336 3.68 -9.04 9.31
CA MET A 336 3.92 -8.86 10.74
C MET A 336 5.37 -8.66 11.19
N GLN A 337 6.30 -8.65 10.23
CA GLN A 337 7.71 -8.35 10.48
C GLN A 337 7.97 -6.84 10.39
N PRO A 338 8.82 -6.29 11.28
CA PRO A 338 9.31 -4.94 11.14
C PRO A 338 10.30 -4.87 9.98
N LEU A 339 10.01 -4.02 8.98
CA LEU A 339 10.86 -3.88 7.80
C LEU A 339 12.21 -3.28 8.15
N ASN A 340 13.28 -3.91 7.68
CA ASN A 340 14.61 -3.32 7.69
C ASN A 340 14.74 -2.24 6.61
N GLN A 341 15.90 -1.56 6.56
CA GLN A 341 16.11 -0.45 5.63
C GLN A 341 15.99 -0.85 4.15
N ASN A 342 16.48 -2.03 3.75
CA ASN A 342 16.38 -2.49 2.36
C ASN A 342 14.94 -2.86 2.00
N GLU A 343 14.21 -3.50 2.91
CA GLU A 343 12.79 -3.82 2.74
C GLU A 343 11.94 -2.54 2.65
N LEU A 344 12.22 -1.53 3.49
CA LEU A 344 11.56 -0.23 3.42
C LEU A 344 11.88 0.51 2.12
N LEU A 345 13.13 0.44 1.63
CA LEU A 345 13.49 1.04 0.36
C LEU A 345 12.88 0.30 -0.84
N SER A 346 12.76 -1.02 -0.76
CA SER A 346 11.99 -1.84 -1.70
C SER A 346 10.53 -1.38 -1.76
N HIS A 347 9.92 -1.10 -0.60
CA HIS A 347 8.57 -0.55 -0.53
C HIS A 347 8.45 0.84 -1.20
N VAL A 348 9.39 1.75 -0.97
CA VAL A 348 9.41 3.06 -1.64
C VAL A 348 9.45 2.91 -3.16
N LEU A 349 10.24 1.96 -3.69
CA LEU A 349 10.26 1.67 -5.13
C LEU A 349 8.92 1.07 -5.61
N PHE A 350 8.28 0.21 -4.81
CA PHE A 350 6.93 -0.25 -5.09
C PHE A 350 5.93 0.93 -5.19
N ASP A 351 5.95 1.88 -4.25
CA ASP A 351 5.05 3.04 -4.29
C ASP A 351 5.30 3.90 -5.53
N LEU A 352 6.57 4.08 -5.92
CA LEU A 352 6.93 4.77 -7.15
C LEU A 352 6.34 4.08 -8.39
N ALA A 353 6.50 2.76 -8.48
CA ALA A 353 5.97 1.96 -9.59
C ALA A 353 4.44 2.01 -9.64
N LYS A 354 3.77 1.86 -8.49
CA LYS A 354 2.31 1.88 -8.40
C LYS A 354 1.76 3.26 -8.72
N GLY A 355 2.36 4.33 -8.19
CA GLY A 355 1.99 5.70 -8.52
C GLY A 355 2.14 6.01 -10.01
N TYR A 356 3.23 5.55 -10.64
CA TYR A 356 3.42 5.70 -12.09
C TYR A 356 2.31 4.98 -12.88
N ALA A 357 2.03 3.72 -12.51
CA ALA A 357 1.04 2.91 -13.18
C ALA A 357 -0.39 3.47 -13.06
N VAL A 358 -0.73 4.01 -11.89
CA VAL A 358 -2.02 4.67 -11.64
C VAL A 358 -2.14 5.99 -12.41
N LYS A 359 -1.07 6.80 -12.45
CA LYS A 359 -1.11 8.12 -13.10
C LYS A 359 -1.01 8.05 -14.63
N TYR A 360 -0.23 7.11 -15.15
CA TYR A 360 0.12 7.05 -16.58
C TYR A 360 -0.32 5.73 -17.23
N CYS A 361 0.47 4.66 -17.06
CA CYS A 361 0.13 3.32 -17.53
C CYS A 361 1.13 2.27 -17.02
N TYR A 362 0.84 0.99 -17.26
CA TYR A 362 1.86 -0.05 -17.17
C TYR A 362 2.71 -0.06 -18.45
N ASP A 363 4.02 0.11 -18.33
CA ASP A 363 4.98 -0.12 -19.42
C ASP A 363 6.27 -0.73 -18.86
N SER A 364 7.29 -0.91 -19.69
CA SER A 364 8.57 -1.53 -19.26
C SER A 364 9.26 -0.78 -18.11
N PHE A 365 8.91 0.49 -17.87
CA PHE A 365 9.45 1.24 -16.74
C PHE A 365 8.89 0.74 -15.40
N VAL A 366 7.61 0.31 -15.35
CA VAL A 366 7.05 -0.33 -14.14
C VAL A 366 7.82 -1.59 -13.80
N GLU A 367 8.08 -2.45 -14.79
CA GLU A 367 8.88 -3.67 -14.60
C GLU A 367 10.30 -3.33 -14.10
N THR A 368 10.94 -2.32 -14.69
CA THR A 368 12.29 -1.87 -14.27
C THR A 368 12.34 -1.45 -12.80
N ILE A 369 11.37 -0.66 -12.34
CA ILE A 369 11.32 -0.22 -10.94
C ILE A 369 11.08 -1.41 -10.01
N ILE A 370 10.15 -2.30 -10.38
CA ILE A 370 9.78 -3.45 -9.57
C ILE A 370 10.90 -4.49 -9.49
N GLU A 371 11.68 -4.68 -10.56
CA GLU A 371 12.87 -5.53 -10.50
C GLU A 371 13.90 -4.99 -9.52
N LYS A 372 14.13 -3.66 -9.52
CA LYS A 372 15.00 -3.03 -8.52
C LYS A 372 14.46 -3.18 -7.09
N ALA A 373 13.14 -3.09 -6.91
CA ALA A 373 12.51 -3.34 -5.61
C ALA A 373 12.77 -4.78 -5.12
N LEU A 374 12.61 -5.76 -6.02
CA LEU A 374 12.81 -7.19 -5.70
C LEU A 374 14.28 -7.59 -5.52
N GLU A 375 15.23 -6.81 -6.05
CA GLU A 375 16.67 -6.94 -5.72
C GLU A 375 16.95 -6.62 -4.24
N LEU A 376 16.22 -5.66 -3.67
CA LEU A 376 16.38 -5.22 -2.28
C LEU A 376 15.63 -6.10 -1.29
N ASP A 377 14.46 -6.58 -1.67
CA ASP A 377 13.64 -7.53 -0.91
C ASP A 377 12.92 -8.48 -1.86
N SER A 378 13.46 -9.70 -1.97
CA SER A 378 12.94 -10.75 -2.84
C SER A 378 11.59 -11.30 -2.39
N ASN A 379 11.13 -10.97 -1.18
CA ASN A 379 9.86 -11.41 -0.62
C ASN A 379 8.84 -10.27 -0.56
N ASN A 380 9.15 -9.08 -1.11
CA ASN A 380 8.22 -7.95 -1.12
C ASN A 380 6.95 -8.32 -1.89
N ILE A 381 5.90 -8.69 -1.15
CA ILE A 381 4.68 -9.20 -1.74
C ILE A 381 3.97 -8.14 -2.59
N ASN A 382 4.02 -6.87 -2.19
CA ASN A 382 3.41 -5.77 -2.94
C ASN A 382 4.11 -5.58 -4.30
N ALA A 383 5.44 -5.70 -4.35
CA ALA A 383 6.19 -5.68 -5.59
C ALA A 383 5.87 -6.89 -6.48
N HIS A 384 5.75 -8.09 -5.91
CA HIS A 384 5.31 -9.29 -6.65
C HIS A 384 3.90 -9.16 -7.23
N MET A 385 2.97 -8.49 -6.53
CA MET A 385 1.63 -8.20 -7.03
C MET A 385 1.67 -7.26 -8.23
N VAL A 386 2.43 -6.15 -8.16
CA VAL A 386 2.58 -5.24 -9.32
C VAL A 386 3.26 -5.91 -10.50
N LYS A 387 4.25 -6.79 -10.26
CA LYS A 387 4.88 -7.61 -11.32
C LYS A 387 3.87 -8.57 -11.97
N SER A 388 2.97 -9.14 -11.18
CA SER A 388 1.88 -10.00 -11.65
C SER A 388 0.89 -9.22 -12.52
N ASP A 389 0.48 -8.02 -12.08
CA ASP A 389 -0.35 -7.11 -12.87
C ASP A 389 0.31 -6.79 -14.23
N TYR A 390 1.59 -6.41 -14.22
CA TYR A 390 2.34 -6.11 -15.44
C TYR A 390 2.38 -7.30 -16.41
N ALA A 391 2.72 -8.50 -15.91
CA ALA A 391 2.79 -9.71 -16.73
C ALA A 391 1.42 -10.06 -17.35
N THR A 392 0.34 -9.90 -16.58
CA THR A 392 -1.05 -10.09 -17.03
C THR A 392 -1.38 -9.14 -18.18
N MET A 393 -1.14 -7.84 -17.97
CA MET A 393 -1.45 -6.80 -18.95
C MET A 393 -0.65 -7.00 -20.23
N ARG A 394 0.65 -7.35 -20.11
CA ARG A 394 1.51 -7.66 -21.25
C ARG A 394 1.01 -8.87 -22.03
N PHE A 395 0.63 -9.95 -21.35
CA PHE A 395 0.09 -11.13 -22.03
C PHE A 395 -1.26 -10.83 -22.71
N MET A 396 -2.19 -10.15 -22.02
CA MET A 396 -3.48 -9.75 -22.61
C MET A 396 -3.30 -8.88 -23.86
N TYR A 397 -2.32 -7.97 -23.84
CA TYR A 397 -1.96 -7.14 -24.99
C TYR A 397 -1.52 -7.97 -26.19
N ILE A 398 -0.66 -8.97 -25.98
CA ILE A 398 -0.19 -9.88 -27.02
C ILE A 398 -1.30 -10.81 -27.49
N GLN A 399 -2.09 -11.34 -26.56
CA GLN A 399 -3.22 -12.23 -26.84
C GLN A 399 -4.20 -11.57 -27.80
N LYS A 400 -4.48 -10.28 -27.60
CA LYS A 400 -5.36 -9.50 -28.47
C LYS A 400 -4.77 -9.26 -29.86
N GLN A 401 -3.49 -8.91 -29.96
CA GLN A 401 -2.83 -8.69 -31.26
C GLN A 401 -2.79 -9.97 -32.12
N LEU A 402 -2.56 -11.11 -31.48
CA LEU A 402 -2.38 -12.40 -32.14
C LEU A 402 -3.65 -13.25 -32.22
N ASN A 403 -4.76 -12.78 -31.63
CA ASN A 403 -5.99 -13.57 -31.44
C ASN A 403 -5.69 -14.96 -30.84
N ILE A 404 -4.87 -14.97 -29.77
CA ILE A 404 -4.46 -16.19 -29.09
C ILE A 404 -5.66 -16.82 -28.35
N SER A 405 -5.76 -18.14 -28.47
CA SER A 405 -6.67 -19.01 -27.73
C SER A 405 -5.89 -20.21 -27.18
N PRO A 406 -6.46 -21.00 -26.26
CA PRO A 406 -5.84 -22.24 -25.79
C PRO A 406 -5.42 -23.19 -26.93
N ASP A 407 -6.14 -23.18 -28.05
CA ASP A 407 -5.89 -24.09 -29.18
C ASP A 407 -4.69 -23.66 -30.04
N ASN A 408 -4.37 -22.36 -30.10
CA ASN A 408 -3.36 -21.83 -31.00
C ASN A 408 -2.09 -21.29 -30.32
N ILE A 409 -2.05 -21.20 -28.98
CA ILE A 409 -0.91 -20.63 -28.23
C ILE A 409 0.44 -21.29 -28.60
N ASN A 410 0.44 -22.59 -28.87
CA ASN A 410 1.64 -23.34 -29.24
C ASN A 410 2.24 -22.91 -30.59
N GLN A 411 1.48 -22.20 -31.43
CA GLN A 411 1.95 -21.64 -32.70
C GLN A 411 2.79 -20.35 -32.50
N TYR A 412 2.76 -19.77 -31.29
CA TYR A 412 3.44 -18.53 -30.94
C TYR A 412 4.42 -18.74 -29.77
N PRO A 413 5.61 -19.32 -30.01
CA PRO A 413 6.53 -19.70 -28.93
C PRO A 413 6.90 -18.56 -27.97
N LYS A 414 7.05 -17.33 -28.48
CA LYS A 414 7.36 -16.16 -27.65
C LYS A 414 6.16 -15.75 -26.77
N ALA A 415 4.94 -15.81 -27.30
CA ALA A 415 3.74 -15.54 -26.50
C ALA A 415 3.49 -16.66 -25.48
N LYS A 416 3.74 -17.92 -25.85
CA LYS A 416 3.70 -19.06 -24.92
C LYS A 416 4.69 -18.86 -23.78
N LYS A 417 5.94 -18.48 -24.07
CA LYS A 417 6.93 -18.20 -23.03
C LYS A 417 6.43 -17.13 -22.05
N LEU A 418 5.84 -16.04 -22.54
CA LEU A 418 5.31 -14.98 -21.68
C LEU A 418 4.10 -15.44 -20.84
N LEU A 419 3.27 -16.33 -21.37
CA LEU A 419 2.21 -16.98 -20.60
C LEU A 419 2.79 -17.86 -19.47
N ASP A 420 3.82 -18.65 -19.80
CA ASP A 420 4.50 -19.52 -18.83
C ASP A 420 5.20 -18.66 -17.74
N ASP A 421 5.87 -17.57 -18.13
CA ASP A 421 6.52 -16.61 -17.21
C ASP A 421 5.48 -15.93 -16.28
N MET A 422 4.30 -15.58 -16.80
CA MET A 422 3.18 -15.02 -16.02
C MET A 422 2.67 -16.02 -14.98
N TYR A 423 2.45 -17.29 -15.36
CA TYR A 423 2.03 -18.33 -14.40
C TYR A 423 3.11 -18.63 -13.37
N ALA A 424 4.39 -18.60 -13.75
CA ALA A 424 5.50 -18.73 -12.81
C ALA A 424 5.50 -17.59 -11.78
N GLN A 425 5.21 -16.36 -12.22
CA GLN A 425 5.08 -15.22 -11.31
C GLN A 425 3.91 -15.38 -10.32
N TYR A 426 2.75 -15.88 -10.77
CA TYR A 426 1.63 -16.18 -9.85
C TYR A 426 2.00 -17.27 -8.85
N ALA A 427 2.72 -18.30 -9.30
CA ALA A 427 3.19 -19.35 -8.39
C ALA A 427 4.13 -18.79 -7.31
N ILE A 428 4.92 -17.74 -7.59
CA ILE A 428 5.71 -17.08 -6.55
C ILE A 428 4.80 -16.43 -5.50
N VAL A 429 3.77 -15.67 -5.93
CA VAL A 429 2.79 -15.04 -5.03
C VAL A 429 2.09 -16.09 -4.15
N ASP A 430 1.63 -17.19 -4.76
CA ASP A 430 0.98 -18.29 -4.05
C ASP A 430 1.93 -18.95 -3.03
N ASN A 431 3.17 -19.22 -3.43
CA ASN A 431 4.19 -19.85 -2.59
C ASN A 431 4.66 -18.94 -1.45
N LEU A 432 4.61 -17.62 -1.62
CA LEU A 432 4.84 -16.66 -0.55
C LEU A 432 3.74 -16.72 0.51
N GLY A 433 2.58 -17.31 0.20
CA GLY A 433 1.46 -17.46 1.12
C GLY A 433 0.48 -16.30 1.08
N PHE A 434 0.53 -15.48 0.03
CA PHE A 434 -0.44 -14.40 -0.16
C PHE A 434 -1.87 -14.94 -0.21
N GLU A 435 -2.78 -14.16 0.33
CA GLU A 435 -4.21 -14.37 0.20
C GLU A 435 -4.86 -13.00 0.02
N GLU A 436 -5.59 -12.84 -1.08
CA GLU A 436 -6.36 -11.62 -1.29
C GLU A 436 -7.45 -11.55 -0.22
N MET A 437 -7.39 -10.51 0.60
CA MET A 437 -8.46 -10.20 1.54
C MET A 437 -9.61 -9.55 0.75
N PRO A 438 -10.80 -10.16 0.67
CA PRO A 438 -11.95 -9.53 0.03
C PRO A 438 -12.23 -8.18 0.70
N ALA A 439 -12.53 -7.15 -0.09
CA ALA A 439 -12.75 -5.80 0.46
C ALA A 439 -13.85 -5.76 1.54
N ALA A 440 -14.93 -6.55 1.42
CA ALA A 440 -15.94 -6.66 2.47
C ALA A 440 -15.40 -7.27 3.78
N ALA A 441 -14.42 -8.18 3.70
CA ALA A 441 -13.74 -8.71 4.88
C ALA A 441 -12.77 -7.69 5.48
N TYR A 442 -12.06 -6.93 4.62
CA TYR A 442 -11.22 -5.82 5.04
C TYR A 442 -12.04 -4.74 5.75
N GLU A 443 -13.16 -4.28 5.19
CA GLU A 443 -14.05 -3.29 5.80
C GLU A 443 -14.60 -3.77 7.14
N LYS A 444 -14.99 -5.05 7.22
CA LYS A 444 -15.44 -5.64 8.48
C LYS A 444 -14.33 -5.59 9.52
N TRP A 445 -13.10 -5.98 9.15
CA TRP A 445 -11.94 -5.92 10.04
C TRP A 445 -11.61 -4.47 10.43
N LEU A 446 -11.64 -3.53 9.49
CA LEU A 446 -11.46 -2.10 9.72
C LEU A 446 -12.53 -1.55 10.70
N GLY A 447 -13.77 -2.04 10.62
CA GLY A 447 -14.83 -1.72 11.55
C GLY A 447 -14.54 -2.21 12.98
N THR A 448 -13.87 -3.35 13.15
CA THR A 448 -13.50 -3.87 14.48
C THR A 448 -12.51 -2.96 15.22
N LEU A 449 -11.73 -2.15 14.49
CA LEU A 449 -10.84 -1.15 15.08
C LEU A 449 -11.59 -0.09 15.90
N GLN A 450 -12.87 0.13 15.63
CA GLN A 450 -13.69 1.11 16.35
C GLN A 450 -14.36 0.54 17.61
N GLU A 451 -14.25 -0.78 17.85
CA GLU A 451 -14.90 -1.46 18.98
C GLU A 451 -14.37 -0.98 20.34
N ALA A 452 -15.29 -0.81 21.30
CA ALA A 452 -14.98 -0.35 22.64
C ALA A 452 -13.95 -1.24 23.37
N LYS A 453 -13.99 -2.55 23.12
CA LYS A 453 -13.04 -3.50 23.69
C LYS A 453 -11.61 -3.18 23.27
N GLN A 454 -11.39 -2.94 21.98
CA GLN A 454 -10.06 -2.64 21.46
C GLN A 454 -9.55 -1.34 22.06
N LYS A 455 -10.41 -0.31 22.15
CA LYS A 455 -10.07 0.98 22.79
C LYS A 455 -9.63 0.80 24.24
N GLN A 456 -10.38 0.01 25.01
CA GLN A 456 -10.05 -0.28 26.40
C GLN A 456 -8.71 -1.00 26.55
N GLU A 457 -8.41 -1.98 25.67
CA GLU A 457 -7.12 -2.68 25.68
C GLU A 457 -5.96 -1.72 25.35
N SER A 458 -6.14 -0.83 24.36
CA SER A 458 -5.18 0.23 24.02
C SER A 458 -4.93 1.20 25.17
N GLU A 459 -5.99 1.63 25.87
CA GLU A 459 -5.89 2.50 27.05
C GLU A 459 -5.10 1.82 28.18
N GLN A 460 -5.36 0.53 28.43
CA GLN A 460 -4.62 -0.24 29.43
C GLN A 460 -3.14 -0.40 29.06
N MET A 461 -2.83 -0.65 27.79
CA MET A 461 -1.44 -0.71 27.30
C MET A 461 -0.75 0.64 27.48
N THR A 462 -1.39 1.71 27.05
CA THR A 462 -0.85 3.07 27.17
C THR A 462 -0.64 3.47 28.63
N PHE A 463 -1.58 3.13 29.52
CA PHE A 463 -1.45 3.37 30.96
C PHE A 463 -0.22 2.66 31.55
N LYS A 464 -0.03 1.39 31.22
CA LYS A 464 1.14 0.62 31.68
C LYS A 464 2.45 1.23 31.20
N LEU A 465 2.53 1.59 29.92
CA LEU A 465 3.75 2.19 29.35
C LEU A 465 4.05 3.57 29.95
N ASN A 466 3.03 4.40 30.17
CA ASN A 466 3.21 5.68 30.86
C ASN A 466 3.72 5.47 32.30
N HIS A 467 3.17 4.49 33.01
CA HIS A 467 3.62 4.17 34.36
C HIS A 467 5.08 3.68 34.37
N GLU A 468 5.49 2.86 33.39
CA GLU A 468 6.88 2.43 33.23
C GLU A 468 7.84 3.60 32.98
N ILE A 469 7.44 4.60 32.21
CA ILE A 469 8.23 5.83 32.01
C ILE A 469 8.33 6.62 33.32
N GLU A 470 7.23 6.77 34.06
CA GLU A 470 7.22 7.52 35.32
C GLU A 470 8.09 6.89 36.41
N LEU A 471 8.14 5.56 36.50
CA LEU A 471 9.02 4.86 37.44
C LEU A 471 10.52 5.02 37.12
N LYS A 472 10.85 5.41 35.89
CA LYS A 472 12.23 5.65 35.44
C LYS A 472 12.66 7.13 35.53
N LYS A 473 11.76 8.03 35.95
CA LYS A 473 12.07 9.44 36.27
C LYS A 473 12.74 9.55 37.63
#